data_AF-A0A399QYP9-F1
#
_entry.id   AF-A0A399QYP9-F1
#
_cell.length_a   1.000
_cell.length_b   1.000
_cell.length_c   1.000
_cell.angle_alpha   90.00
_cell.angle_beta   90.00
_cell.angle_gamma   90.00
#
_symmetry.space_group_name_H-M   'P 1'
#
loop_
_entity.id
_entity.type
_entity.pdbx_description
1 polymer ?
#
loop_
_entity_poly.entity_id
_entity_poly.type
_entity_poly.pdbx_seq_one_letter_code
_entity_poly.pdbx_strand_id
1 'polypeptide(L)'
;MAKAATQQAAGLAYHGLSGVTRPCEEAVLEALQRETRIERARILSFREQHGLLLINAVGDGLVIRPGFASGYSGEGPSGLSKAIAMLSAHEVQIDEVDLTPAEFQRLDDSVLTESDLQDLAARRAVRIGQYQDYMFRGDWDDARAGRLWSHYPARLPLAALAPGLIDLVLEFDTRPGHALHLGYIRLEDRLRKLTCTRLSGTRLVDAAFSPKHALLKLSGREDPGEQAGLEFLFRGVLQLHRNPHAHSELNRSPVEAVSEFLVLNHLFRLLDAVEVANGKAGKDPSDEGSGLGTG
;
A
#
# COMPACT_ATOMS: atom_id res chain seq x y z
N MET A 1 21.79 8.16 52.28
CA MET A 1 21.23 7.25 51.26
C MET A 1 20.26 8.03 50.40
N ALA A 2 20.68 8.44 49.20
CA ALA A 2 19.79 9.11 48.27
C ALA A 2 18.79 8.08 47.72
N LYS A 3 17.50 8.39 47.83
CA LYS A 3 16.42 7.63 47.18
C LYS A 3 16.70 7.68 45.67
N ALA A 4 16.96 6.54 45.04
CA ALA A 4 16.99 6.45 43.59
C ALA A 4 15.61 6.88 43.09
N ALA A 5 15.53 8.04 42.44
CA ALA A 5 14.33 8.47 41.74
C ALA A 5 14.04 7.40 40.68
N THR A 6 12.97 6.65 40.89
CA THR A 6 12.53 5.63 39.93
C THR A 6 12.08 6.38 38.69
N GLN A 7 12.94 6.48 37.69
CA GLN A 7 12.60 7.11 36.43
C GLN A 7 11.53 6.26 35.74
N GLN A 8 10.36 6.85 35.52
CA GLN A 8 9.26 6.18 34.85
C GLN A 8 9.59 6.03 33.36
N ALA A 9 9.40 4.82 32.83
CA ALA A 9 9.59 4.57 31.41
C ALA A 9 8.61 5.44 30.60
N ALA A 10 9.08 5.99 29.47
CA ALA A 10 8.30 6.91 28.65
C ALA A 10 7.13 6.27 27.88
N GLY A 11 6.98 4.94 27.94
CA GLY A 11 5.90 4.23 27.23
C GLY A 11 6.00 4.26 25.70
N LEU A 12 7.18 4.57 25.16
CA LEU A 12 7.44 4.65 23.71
C LEU A 12 7.47 3.26 23.05
N ALA A 13 7.01 3.21 21.80
CA ALA A 13 7.28 2.08 20.93
C ALA A 13 8.69 2.19 20.31
N TYR A 14 9.46 1.11 20.35
CA TYR A 14 10.80 1.03 19.75
C TYR A 14 10.79 0.07 18.56
N HIS A 15 11.22 0.58 17.40
CA HIS A 15 11.29 -0.15 16.15
C HIS A 15 12.72 -0.18 15.60
N GLY A 16 12.96 -1.05 14.61
CA GLY A 16 14.29 -1.30 14.07
C GLY A 16 15.19 -2.09 15.02
N LEU A 17 16.44 -2.31 14.60
CA LEU A 17 17.46 -3.04 15.36
C LEU A 17 18.73 -2.20 15.44
N SER A 18 19.25 -2.03 16.65
CA SER A 18 20.49 -1.28 16.85
C SER A 18 21.66 -1.90 16.08
N GLY A 19 22.48 -1.05 15.48
CA GLY A 19 23.62 -1.47 14.66
C GLY A 19 23.26 -2.11 13.32
N VAL A 20 21.97 -2.23 12.96
CA VAL A 20 21.53 -2.82 11.68
C VAL A 20 20.63 -1.84 10.94
N THR A 21 21.09 -1.38 9.78
CA THR A 21 20.45 -0.27 9.05
C THR A 21 19.12 -0.64 8.41
N ARG A 22 19.04 -1.80 7.74
CA ARG A 22 17.85 -2.18 6.97
C ARG A 22 16.56 -2.26 7.80
N PRO A 23 16.52 -2.91 8.98
CA PRO A 23 15.33 -2.89 9.84
C PRO A 23 14.92 -1.47 10.29
N CYS A 24 15.89 -0.56 10.43
CA CYS A 24 15.60 0.84 10.76
C CYS A 24 15.04 1.61 9.55
N GLU A 25 15.54 1.39 8.33
CA GLU A 25 14.94 1.92 7.10
C GLU A 25 13.48 1.45 6.95
N GLU A 26 13.24 0.15 7.09
CA GLU A 26 11.90 -0.45 6.99
C GLU A 26 10.95 0.16 8.04
N ALA A 27 11.43 0.35 9.27
CA ALA A 27 10.65 0.98 10.34
C ALA A 27 10.30 2.46 10.06
N VAL A 28 11.19 3.21 9.40
CA VAL A 28 10.88 4.58 8.95
C VAL A 28 9.77 4.57 7.89
N LEU A 29 9.88 3.68 6.90
CA LEU A 29 8.85 3.55 5.86
C LEU A 29 7.49 3.16 6.45
N GLU A 30 7.47 2.18 7.36
CA GLU A 30 6.25 1.75 8.04
C GLU A 30 5.64 2.87 8.88
N ALA A 31 6.45 3.66 9.59
CA ALA A 31 5.97 4.80 10.36
C ALA A 31 5.30 5.86 9.46
N LEU A 32 5.87 6.13 8.29
CA LEU A 32 5.34 7.08 7.31
C LEU A 32 4.04 6.61 6.63
N GLN A 33 3.74 5.30 6.65
CA GLN A 33 2.51 4.72 6.09
C GLN A 33 1.34 4.65 7.08
N ARG A 34 1.55 5.04 8.35
CA ARG A 34 0.48 5.06 9.35
C ARG A 34 -0.55 6.14 9.06
N GLU A 35 -1.79 5.93 9.52
CA GLU A 35 -2.88 6.90 9.36
C GLU A 35 -2.54 8.26 10.00
N THR A 36 -1.89 8.26 11.17
CA THR A 36 -1.42 9.48 11.82
C THR A 36 -0.13 9.96 11.17
N ARG A 37 -0.19 11.14 10.53
CA ARG A 37 0.96 11.79 9.91
C ARG A 37 2.06 12.08 10.94
N ILE A 38 3.30 11.76 10.58
CA ILE A 38 4.51 12.22 11.28
C ILE A 38 4.73 13.68 10.94
N GLU A 39 4.89 14.54 11.95
CA GLU A 39 5.11 15.98 11.76
C GLU A 39 6.54 16.40 12.06
N ARG A 40 7.18 15.73 13.02
CA ARG A 40 8.56 16.01 13.41
C ARG A 40 9.37 14.73 13.52
N ALA A 41 10.61 14.79 13.07
CA ALA A 41 11.61 13.77 13.27
C ALA A 41 12.84 14.42 13.91
N ARG A 42 13.29 13.86 15.02
CA ARG A 42 14.50 14.28 15.71
C ARG A 42 15.55 13.20 15.56
N ILE A 43 16.66 13.53 14.93
CA ILE A 43 17.84 12.68 14.84
C ILE A 43 18.53 12.69 16.21
N LEU A 44 18.71 11.50 16.77
CA LEU A 44 19.32 11.28 18.07
C LEU A 44 20.75 10.78 17.84
N SER A 45 21.73 11.66 17.99
CA SER A 45 23.11 11.41 17.57
C SER A 45 24.04 11.15 18.74
N PHE A 46 24.90 10.14 18.63
CA PHE A 46 26.04 9.95 19.51
C PHE A 46 27.25 9.52 18.68
N ARG A 47 28.21 10.43 18.52
CA ARG A 47 29.32 10.26 17.57
C ARG A 47 28.74 10.02 16.17
N GLU A 48 29.21 9.01 15.46
CA GLU A 48 28.75 8.65 14.11
C GLU A 48 27.54 7.70 14.11
N GLN A 49 26.79 7.57 15.21
CA GLN A 49 25.65 6.65 15.32
C GLN A 49 24.36 7.43 15.57
N HIS A 50 23.29 7.05 14.86
CA HIS A 50 22.04 7.80 14.84
C HIS A 50 20.82 6.90 15.00
N GLY A 51 19.92 7.31 15.90
CA GLY A 51 18.53 6.87 15.96
C GLY A 51 17.58 8.01 15.59
N LEU A 52 16.27 7.74 15.61
CA LEU A 52 15.24 8.75 15.32
C LEU A 52 14.15 8.72 16.40
N LEU A 53 13.70 9.90 16.81
CA LEU A 53 12.43 10.08 17.51
C LEU A 53 11.43 10.70 16.53
N LEU A 54 10.40 9.95 16.12
CA LEU A 54 9.34 10.45 15.25
C LEU A 54 8.12 10.82 16.10
N ILE A 55 7.58 12.00 15.87
CA ILE A 55 6.46 12.57 16.61
C ILE A 55 5.33 12.84 15.62
N ASN A 56 4.16 12.28 15.91
CA ASN A 56 2.97 12.46 15.07
C ASN A 56 2.20 13.75 15.42
N ALA A 57 1.17 14.05 14.62
CA ALA A 57 0.33 15.24 14.79
C ALA A 57 -0.44 15.33 16.11
N VAL A 58 -0.62 14.22 16.84
CA VAL A 58 -1.27 14.19 18.16
C VAL A 58 -0.27 14.24 19.32
N GLY A 59 1.03 14.29 19.02
CA GLY A 59 2.11 14.37 20.00
C GLY A 59 2.66 13.03 20.48
N ASP A 60 2.17 11.91 19.95
CA ASP A 60 2.70 10.59 20.29
C ASP A 60 4.05 10.35 19.61
N GLY A 61 5.00 9.83 20.39
CA GLY A 61 6.35 9.50 19.95
C GLY A 61 6.53 8.01 19.63
N LEU A 62 7.33 7.73 18.61
CA LEU A 62 7.93 6.41 18.39
C LEU A 62 9.44 6.57 18.17
N VAL A 63 10.20 5.56 18.57
CA VAL A 63 11.65 5.57 18.44
C VAL A 63 12.09 4.54 17.40
N ILE A 64 12.95 4.98 16.47
CA ILE A 64 13.77 4.10 15.64
C ILE A 64 15.13 3.97 16.33
N ARG A 65 15.51 2.73 16.65
CA ARG A 65 16.77 2.40 17.32
C ARG A 65 18.00 2.88 16.54
N PRO A 66 19.17 3.01 17.20
CA PRO A 66 20.39 3.51 16.57
C PRO A 66 20.98 2.47 15.60
N GLY A 67 20.39 2.37 14.41
CA GLY A 67 20.83 1.50 13.31
C GLY A 67 21.44 2.26 12.14
N PHE A 68 21.43 3.59 12.19
CA PHE A 68 22.02 4.46 11.18
C PHE A 68 23.41 4.95 11.62
N ALA A 69 24.23 5.34 10.67
CA ALA A 69 25.55 5.89 10.93
C ALA A 69 25.86 7.08 10.01
N SER A 70 26.83 7.90 10.36
CA SER A 70 27.45 8.90 9.48
C SER A 70 28.93 8.59 9.25
N GLY A 71 29.59 9.39 8.40
CA GLY A 71 30.99 9.17 8.02
C GLY A 71 31.17 8.43 6.69
N TYR A 72 32.21 7.60 6.58
CA TYR A 72 32.62 7.00 5.30
C TYR A 72 31.63 5.94 4.79
N SER A 73 31.60 5.79 3.46
CA SER A 73 30.68 4.94 2.69
C SER A 73 30.31 3.61 3.34
N GLY A 74 29.03 3.28 3.36
CA GLY A 74 28.52 2.01 3.88
C GLY A 74 26.99 2.01 3.94
N GLU A 75 26.43 0.91 4.47
CA GLU A 75 24.98 0.77 4.65
C GLU A 75 24.44 1.83 5.61
N GLY A 76 25.09 2.06 6.75
CA GLY A 76 24.65 3.06 7.75
C GLY A 76 24.42 4.46 7.20
N PRO A 77 25.41 5.11 6.56
CA PRO A 77 25.23 6.42 5.92
C PRO A 77 24.23 6.42 4.77
N SER A 78 24.21 5.36 3.95
CA SER A 78 23.24 5.21 2.86
C SER A 78 21.80 5.15 3.38
N GLY A 79 21.56 4.38 4.44
CA GLY A 79 20.24 4.29 5.05
C GLY A 79 19.81 5.54 5.78
N LEU A 80 20.75 6.24 6.44
CA LEU A 80 20.46 7.55 7.04
C LEU A 80 20.02 8.55 5.97
N SER A 81 20.76 8.62 4.87
CA SER A 81 20.46 9.48 3.73
C SER A 81 19.04 9.23 3.18
N LYS A 82 18.70 7.96 2.93
CA LYS A 82 17.35 7.57 2.47
C LYS A 82 16.27 7.90 3.48
N ALA A 83 16.49 7.63 4.77
CA ALA A 83 15.53 7.95 5.82
C ALA A 83 15.24 9.46 5.88
N ILE A 84 16.28 10.30 5.82
CA ILE A 84 16.14 11.76 5.79
C ILE A 84 15.43 12.20 4.50
N ALA A 85 15.77 11.62 3.35
CA ALA A 85 15.11 11.92 2.08
C ALA A 85 13.61 11.60 2.15
N MET A 86 13.25 10.44 2.70
CA MET A 86 11.85 10.02 2.87
C MET A 86 11.09 10.94 3.81
N LEU A 87 11.65 11.23 4.99
CA LEU A 87 11.05 12.17 5.95
C LEU A 87 10.85 13.56 5.31
N SER A 88 11.85 14.05 4.57
CA SER A 88 11.78 15.32 3.86
C SER A 88 10.71 15.33 2.76
N ALA A 89 10.57 14.23 2.01
CA ALA A 89 9.55 14.09 0.97
C ALA A 89 8.12 14.06 1.54
N HIS A 90 7.95 13.68 2.81
CA HIS A 90 6.69 13.77 3.56
C HIS A 90 6.50 15.12 4.27
N GLU A 91 7.39 16.08 4.02
CA GLU A 91 7.43 17.41 4.64
C GLU A 91 7.54 17.36 6.17
N VAL A 92 8.19 16.32 6.69
CA VAL A 92 8.47 16.19 8.13
C VAL A 92 9.50 17.23 8.53
N GLN A 93 9.28 17.92 9.65
CA GLN A 93 10.27 18.82 10.24
C GLN A 93 11.40 17.99 10.85
N ILE A 94 12.63 18.14 10.32
CA ILE A 94 13.78 17.39 10.79
C ILE A 94 14.70 18.30 11.62
N ASP A 95 15.06 17.84 12.81
CA ASP A 95 16.12 18.43 13.62
C ASP A 95 17.05 17.35 14.19
N GLU A 96 18.14 17.77 14.84
CA GLU A 96 19.15 16.87 15.38
C GLU A 96 19.57 17.33 16.79
N VAL A 97 19.77 16.37 17.67
CA VAL A 97 20.28 16.57 19.03
C VAL A 97 21.37 15.56 19.37
N ASP A 98 22.42 16.04 20.05
CA ASP A 98 23.44 15.19 20.62
C ASP A 98 22.94 14.52 21.91
N LEU A 99 23.24 13.23 22.02
CA LEU A 99 23.01 12.42 23.20
C LEU A 99 24.27 12.35 24.06
N THR A 100 24.06 12.29 25.37
CA THR A 100 25.11 11.84 26.29
C THR A 100 25.31 10.31 26.17
N PRO A 101 26.47 9.77 26.61
CA PRO A 101 26.70 8.31 26.59
C PRO A 101 25.61 7.51 27.32
N ALA A 102 25.08 8.05 28.42
CA ALA A 102 24.04 7.38 29.20
C ALA A 102 22.68 7.37 28.49
N GLU A 103 22.34 8.45 27.79
CA GLU A 103 21.12 8.52 26.98
C GLU A 103 21.21 7.61 25.76
N PHE A 104 22.37 7.59 25.11
CA PHE A 104 22.60 6.68 23.99
C PHE A 104 22.44 5.21 24.42
N GLN A 105 23.01 4.83 25.57
CA GLN A 105 22.82 3.48 26.09
C GLN A 105 21.35 3.17 26.39
N ARG A 106 20.59 4.11 26.97
CA ARG A 106 19.15 3.92 27.20
C ARG A 106 18.34 3.84 25.90
N LEU A 107 18.72 4.62 24.89
CA LEU A 107 18.13 4.55 23.56
C LEU A 107 18.36 3.16 22.95
N ASP A 108 19.60 2.66 23.03
CA ASP A 108 19.99 1.34 22.54
C ASP A 108 19.23 0.21 23.25
N ASP A 109 19.18 0.27 24.58
CA ASP A 109 18.49 -0.68 25.45
C ASP A 109 16.95 -0.52 25.42
N SER A 110 16.42 0.45 24.66
CA SER A 110 14.98 0.71 24.52
C SER A 110 14.27 1.11 25.82
N VAL A 111 14.95 1.89 26.67
CA VAL A 111 14.50 2.27 28.02
C VAL A 111 14.63 3.77 28.28
N LEU A 112 14.44 4.63 27.27
CA LEU A 112 14.30 6.07 27.50
C LEU A 112 13.15 6.35 28.46
N THR A 113 13.41 7.31 29.34
CA THR A 113 12.53 7.72 30.42
C THR A 113 11.78 8.99 30.05
N GLU A 114 10.71 9.29 30.77
CA GLU A 114 9.96 10.54 30.57
C GLU A 114 10.86 11.78 30.76
N SER A 115 11.80 11.71 31.71
CA SER A 115 12.79 12.77 31.91
C SER A 115 13.69 12.93 30.70
N ASP A 116 14.13 11.84 30.07
CA ASP A 116 14.95 11.90 28.86
C ASP A 116 14.18 12.60 27.73
N LEU A 117 12.90 12.29 27.55
CA LEU A 117 12.08 12.95 26.54
C LEU A 117 11.90 14.45 26.78
N GLN A 118 11.66 14.85 28.03
CA GLN A 118 11.53 16.26 28.41
C GLN A 118 12.84 17.01 28.17
N ASP A 119 13.97 16.42 28.55
CA ASP A 119 15.30 16.99 28.35
C ASP A 119 15.61 17.11 26.86
N LEU A 120 15.33 16.06 26.08
CA LEU A 120 15.49 16.09 24.63
C LEU A 120 14.60 17.18 24.02
N ALA A 121 13.31 17.24 24.35
CA ALA A 121 12.37 18.24 23.85
C ALA A 121 12.85 19.68 24.11
N ALA A 122 13.41 19.94 25.30
CA ALA A 122 13.92 21.25 25.69
C ALA A 122 15.27 21.60 25.05
N ARG A 123 16.04 20.63 24.54
CA ARG A 123 17.33 20.89 23.89
C ARG A 123 17.14 21.67 22.59
N ARG A 124 18.02 22.66 22.42
CA ARG A 124 18.18 23.37 21.16
C ARG A 124 18.82 22.43 20.14
N ALA A 125 18.23 22.35 18.95
CA ALA A 125 18.78 21.59 17.84
C ALA A 125 20.20 22.06 17.50
N VAL A 126 21.09 21.10 17.19
CA VAL A 126 22.53 21.33 16.95
C VAL A 126 22.75 22.31 15.79
N ARG A 127 21.89 22.27 14.75
CA ARG A 127 21.59 23.34 13.77
C ARG A 127 20.60 22.81 12.74
N ILE A 128 19.62 23.62 12.30
CA ILE A 128 18.54 23.26 11.34
C ILE A 128 19.05 22.93 9.91
N GLY A 129 20.35 22.75 9.68
CA GLY A 129 20.93 22.48 8.36
C GLY A 129 21.95 21.34 8.27
N GLN A 130 22.48 20.85 9.39
CA GLN A 130 23.55 19.83 9.36
C GLN A 130 23.07 18.45 8.91
N TYR A 131 21.80 18.11 9.15
CA TYR A 131 21.27 16.84 8.68
C TYR A 131 21.28 16.72 7.15
N GLN A 132 21.31 17.85 6.41
CA GLN A 132 21.42 17.84 4.96
C GLN A 132 22.81 17.37 4.50
N ASP A 133 23.83 17.48 5.34
CA ASP A 133 25.18 16.98 5.07
C ASP A 133 25.21 15.44 5.06
N TYR A 134 24.22 14.78 5.66
CA TYR A 134 24.06 13.33 5.60
C TYR A 134 23.41 12.85 4.30
N MET A 135 22.81 13.74 3.51
CA MET A 135 22.09 13.35 2.31
C MET A 135 23.02 13.21 1.11
N PHE A 136 23.04 12.02 0.52
CA PHE A 136 23.69 11.78 -0.75
C PHE A 136 22.92 12.46 -1.90
N ARG A 137 23.68 12.92 -2.89
CA ARG A 137 23.12 13.59 -4.07
C ARG A 137 22.11 12.72 -4.83
N GLY A 138 22.33 11.41 -4.88
CA GLY A 138 21.40 10.48 -5.54
C GLY A 138 20.01 10.48 -4.90
N ASP A 139 19.95 10.47 -3.56
CA ASP A 139 18.66 10.46 -2.84
C ASP A 139 17.93 11.80 -3.00
N TRP A 140 18.66 12.93 -3.11
CA TRP A 140 18.09 14.22 -3.49
C TRP A 140 17.47 14.21 -4.89
N ASP A 141 18.18 13.64 -5.86
CA ASP A 141 17.72 13.57 -7.24
C ASP A 141 16.53 12.61 -7.37
N ASP A 142 16.50 11.52 -6.61
CA ASP A 142 15.38 10.57 -6.55
C ASP A 142 14.14 11.17 -5.89
N ALA A 143 14.31 11.96 -4.82
CA ALA A 143 13.23 12.73 -4.22
C ALA A 143 12.60 13.71 -5.23
N ARG A 144 13.44 14.48 -5.94
CA ARG A 144 12.97 15.45 -6.95
C ARG A 144 12.31 14.79 -8.16
N ALA A 145 12.79 13.63 -8.57
CA ALA A 145 12.26 12.90 -9.71
C ALA A 145 11.07 11.98 -9.36
N GLY A 146 10.62 11.97 -8.09
CA GLY A 146 9.53 11.10 -7.64
C GLY A 146 9.87 9.60 -7.66
N ARG A 147 11.16 9.24 -7.67
CA ARG A 147 11.62 7.84 -7.61
C ARG A 147 11.74 7.33 -6.18
N LEU A 148 11.80 8.22 -5.20
CA LEU A 148 11.88 7.87 -3.78
C LEU A 148 10.73 6.94 -3.34
N TRP A 149 9.56 7.09 -3.96
CA TRP A 149 8.38 6.28 -3.67
C TRP A 149 8.53 4.79 -4.02
N SER A 150 9.48 4.42 -4.89
CA SER A 150 9.74 3.00 -5.21
C SER A 150 10.41 2.24 -4.07
N HIS A 151 10.87 2.93 -3.02
CA HIS A 151 11.40 2.28 -1.81
C HIS A 151 10.31 1.66 -0.94
N TYR A 152 9.04 2.05 -1.12
CA TYR A 152 7.95 1.43 -0.39
C TYR A 152 7.72 -0.02 -0.84
N PRO A 153 7.44 -0.94 0.09
CA PRO A 153 7.01 -2.27 -0.28
C PRO A 153 5.67 -2.19 -1.03
N ALA A 154 5.58 -2.87 -2.16
CA ALA A 154 4.34 -3.02 -2.90
C ALA A 154 3.38 -3.92 -2.11
N ARG A 155 2.36 -3.33 -1.47
CA ARG A 155 1.37 -4.06 -0.67
C ARG A 155 -0.05 -3.75 -1.14
N LEU A 156 -0.96 -4.71 -0.97
CA LEU A 156 -2.37 -4.54 -1.30
C LEU A 156 -3.10 -3.68 -0.24
N PRO A 157 -3.91 -2.69 -0.65
CA PRO A 157 -4.71 -1.88 0.26
C PRO A 157 -5.96 -2.66 0.71
N LEU A 158 -5.83 -3.46 1.77
CA LEU A 158 -6.83 -4.45 2.19
C LEU A 158 -8.26 -3.90 2.33
N ALA A 159 -8.41 -2.71 2.92
CA ALA A 159 -9.70 -2.06 3.10
C ALA A 159 -10.39 -1.65 1.77
N ALA A 160 -9.62 -1.52 0.69
CA ALA A 160 -10.12 -1.16 -0.63
C ALA A 160 -10.40 -2.37 -1.53
N LEU A 161 -10.23 -3.60 -1.03
CA LEU A 161 -10.45 -4.80 -1.83
C LEU A 161 -11.93 -5.21 -1.85
N ALA A 162 -12.38 -5.71 -3.01
CA ALA A 162 -13.71 -6.25 -3.18
C ALA A 162 -13.85 -7.57 -2.40
N PRO A 163 -15.01 -7.84 -1.76
CA PRO A 163 -15.18 -9.02 -0.90
C PRO A 163 -14.84 -10.36 -1.59
N GLY A 164 -15.12 -10.50 -2.88
CA GLY A 164 -14.85 -11.71 -3.66
C GLY A 164 -13.37 -12.03 -3.93
N LEU A 165 -12.45 -11.16 -3.51
CA LEU A 165 -11.01 -11.29 -3.69
C LEU A 165 -10.22 -11.41 -2.38
N ILE A 166 -10.86 -11.26 -1.22
CA ILE A 166 -10.16 -11.15 0.07
C ILE A 166 -9.35 -12.41 0.39
N ASP A 167 -9.88 -13.60 0.08
CA ASP A 167 -9.20 -14.87 0.33
C ASP A 167 -7.94 -15.05 -0.55
N LEU A 168 -7.86 -14.36 -1.69
CA LEU A 168 -6.69 -14.40 -2.58
C LEU A 168 -5.51 -13.60 -2.03
N VAL A 169 -5.76 -12.66 -1.11
CA VAL A 169 -4.74 -11.79 -0.50
C VAL A 169 -3.68 -12.62 0.24
N LEU A 170 -4.12 -13.60 1.03
CA LEU A 170 -3.22 -14.41 1.86
C LEU A 170 -2.18 -15.14 1.02
N GLU A 171 -2.55 -15.53 -0.19
CA GLU A 171 -1.67 -16.24 -1.10
C GLU A 171 -0.86 -15.29 -1.98
N PHE A 172 -1.35 -14.06 -2.19
CA PHE A 172 -0.81 -13.11 -3.14
C PHE A 172 0.67 -12.77 -2.89
N ASP A 173 1.08 -12.67 -1.63
CA ASP A 173 2.46 -12.34 -1.25
C ASP A 173 3.46 -13.45 -1.66
N THR A 174 2.99 -14.69 -1.78
CA THR A 174 3.85 -15.86 -2.09
C THR A 174 3.67 -16.37 -3.51
N ARG A 175 2.45 -16.30 -4.06
CA ARG A 175 2.08 -16.82 -5.38
C ARG A 175 1.16 -15.82 -6.12
N PRO A 176 1.65 -14.61 -6.45
CA PRO A 176 0.83 -13.56 -7.05
C PRO A 176 0.22 -13.98 -8.40
N GLY A 177 0.97 -14.72 -9.22
CA GLY A 177 0.48 -15.22 -10.51
C GLY A 177 -0.74 -16.15 -10.37
N HIS A 178 -0.71 -17.06 -9.40
CA HIS A 178 -1.84 -17.96 -9.15
C HIS A 178 -3.06 -17.21 -8.61
N ALA A 179 -2.86 -16.29 -7.65
CA ALA A 179 -3.92 -15.43 -7.13
C ALA A 179 -4.60 -14.60 -8.25
N LEU A 180 -3.81 -14.00 -9.15
CA LEU A 180 -4.34 -13.26 -10.30
C LEU A 180 -5.12 -14.16 -11.26
N HIS A 181 -4.57 -15.32 -11.62
CA HIS A 181 -5.24 -16.27 -12.50
C HIS A 181 -6.60 -16.72 -11.93
N LEU A 182 -6.63 -17.12 -10.66
CA LEU A 182 -7.87 -17.51 -9.98
C LEU A 182 -8.86 -16.34 -9.88
N GLY A 183 -8.36 -15.13 -9.65
CA GLY A 183 -9.15 -13.90 -9.66
C GLY A 183 -9.86 -13.65 -10.99
N TYR A 184 -9.18 -13.84 -12.12
CA TYR A 184 -9.79 -13.73 -13.45
C TYR A 184 -10.83 -14.81 -13.74
N ILE A 185 -10.58 -16.06 -13.30
CA ILE A 185 -11.58 -17.13 -13.40
C ILE A 185 -12.86 -16.72 -12.65
N ARG A 186 -12.72 -16.21 -11.42
CA ARG A 186 -13.86 -15.76 -10.61
C ARG A 186 -14.59 -14.57 -11.22
N LEU A 187 -13.86 -13.65 -11.85
CA LEU A 187 -14.48 -12.53 -12.56
C LEU A 187 -15.39 -13.03 -13.69
N GLU A 188 -14.89 -13.95 -14.52
CA GLU A 188 -15.67 -14.55 -15.59
C GLU A 188 -16.85 -15.38 -15.07
N ASP A 189 -16.66 -16.16 -14.00
CA ASP A 189 -17.74 -16.93 -13.38
C ASP A 189 -18.84 -16.01 -12.83
N ARG A 190 -18.46 -14.88 -12.25
CA ARG A 190 -19.40 -13.87 -11.77
C ARG A 190 -20.19 -13.25 -12.93
N LEU A 191 -19.53 -12.88 -14.02
CA LEU A 191 -20.19 -12.40 -15.24
C LEU A 191 -21.17 -13.45 -15.79
N ARG A 192 -20.77 -14.73 -15.86
CA ARG A 192 -21.66 -15.82 -16.29
C ARG A 192 -22.89 -15.94 -15.39
N LYS A 193 -22.72 -15.89 -14.07
CA LYS A 193 -23.82 -15.94 -13.10
C LYS A 193 -24.79 -14.78 -13.27
N LEU A 194 -24.28 -13.56 -13.42
CA LEU A 194 -25.11 -12.36 -13.60
C LEU A 194 -25.84 -12.33 -14.94
N THR A 195 -25.22 -12.86 -16.00
CA THR A 195 -25.79 -12.85 -17.37
C THR A 195 -26.59 -14.11 -17.72
N CYS A 196 -26.56 -15.15 -16.88
CA CYS A 196 -27.12 -16.47 -17.15
C CYS A 196 -26.61 -17.09 -18.47
N THR A 197 -25.36 -16.82 -18.86
CA THR A 197 -24.75 -17.34 -20.09
C THR A 197 -23.68 -18.40 -19.83
N ARG A 198 -23.34 -19.19 -20.85
CA ARG A 198 -22.20 -20.12 -20.86
C ARG A 198 -21.00 -19.58 -21.67
N LEU A 199 -21.02 -18.30 -22.00
CA LEU A 199 -19.97 -17.66 -22.80
C LEU A 199 -18.69 -17.49 -21.97
N SER A 200 -17.57 -17.26 -22.65
CA SER A 200 -16.27 -17.01 -22.03
C SER A 200 -15.49 -15.93 -22.78
N GLY A 201 -14.49 -15.36 -22.12
CA GLY A 201 -13.60 -14.35 -22.69
C GLY A 201 -14.36 -13.14 -23.26
N THR A 202 -13.95 -12.68 -24.44
CA THR A 202 -14.53 -11.47 -25.07
C THR A 202 -16.02 -11.65 -25.39
N ARG A 203 -16.46 -12.82 -25.84
CA ARG A 203 -17.88 -13.07 -26.16
C ARG A 203 -18.78 -12.90 -24.94
N LEU A 204 -18.29 -13.25 -23.75
CA LEU A 204 -19.01 -13.04 -22.48
C LEU A 204 -19.15 -11.55 -22.17
N VAL A 205 -18.06 -10.79 -22.34
CA VAL A 205 -18.06 -9.32 -22.13
C VAL A 205 -19.01 -8.64 -23.10
N ASP A 206 -19.00 -9.03 -24.37
CA ASP A 206 -19.85 -8.46 -25.42
C ASP A 206 -21.33 -8.67 -25.07
N ALA A 207 -21.71 -9.89 -24.67
CA ALA A 207 -23.07 -10.17 -24.23
C ALA A 207 -23.44 -9.40 -22.94
N ALA A 208 -22.51 -9.28 -22.00
CA ALA A 208 -22.74 -8.58 -20.74
C ALA A 208 -23.00 -7.09 -20.96
N PHE A 209 -22.17 -6.42 -21.77
CA PHE A 209 -22.08 -4.95 -21.76
C PHE A 209 -22.32 -4.26 -23.10
N SER A 210 -22.65 -4.96 -24.19
CA SER A 210 -22.85 -4.32 -25.50
C SER A 210 -23.80 -3.11 -25.43
N PRO A 211 -23.43 -1.92 -25.94
CA PRO A 211 -24.27 -0.72 -25.93
C PRO A 211 -25.66 -0.92 -26.55
N LYS A 212 -25.80 -1.88 -27.46
CA LYS A 212 -27.07 -2.18 -28.14
C LYS A 212 -27.97 -3.13 -27.34
N HIS A 213 -27.38 -4.15 -26.72
CA HIS A 213 -28.09 -5.27 -26.10
C HIS A 213 -27.42 -5.72 -24.80
N ALA A 214 -27.07 -4.79 -23.93
CA ALA A 214 -26.41 -5.07 -22.66
C ALA A 214 -27.34 -5.87 -21.73
N LEU A 215 -26.85 -7.01 -21.24
CA LEU A 215 -27.50 -7.75 -20.16
C LEU A 215 -27.26 -7.10 -18.79
N LEU A 216 -26.17 -6.36 -18.64
CA LEU A 216 -25.76 -5.67 -17.42
C LEU A 216 -25.53 -4.19 -17.69
N LYS A 217 -26.05 -3.34 -16.81
CA LYS A 217 -25.87 -1.89 -16.83
C LYS A 217 -25.41 -1.40 -15.47
N LEU A 218 -24.67 -0.30 -15.40
CA LEU A 218 -24.34 0.31 -14.11
C LEU A 218 -25.60 0.96 -13.50
N SER A 219 -25.79 0.73 -12.20
CA SER A 219 -26.89 1.32 -11.43
C SER A 219 -26.93 2.84 -11.57
N GLY A 220 -28.08 3.37 -11.98
CA GLY A 220 -28.30 4.82 -12.10
C GLY A 220 -27.54 5.51 -13.23
N ARG A 221 -26.96 4.77 -14.19
CA ARG A 221 -26.27 5.32 -15.36
C ARG A 221 -26.89 4.80 -16.64
N GLU A 222 -27.34 5.71 -17.50
CA GLU A 222 -27.99 5.37 -18.77
C GLU A 222 -27.23 5.88 -20.00
N ASP A 223 -26.07 6.52 -19.81
CA ASP A 223 -25.29 7.07 -20.91
C ASP A 223 -24.70 5.95 -21.81
N PRO A 224 -25.00 5.95 -23.12
CA PRO A 224 -24.48 4.94 -24.05
C PRO A 224 -22.94 4.95 -24.17
N GLY A 225 -22.30 6.10 -23.97
CA GLY A 225 -20.85 6.24 -23.98
C GLY A 225 -20.19 5.57 -22.78
N GLU A 226 -20.75 5.75 -21.59
CA GLU A 226 -20.33 5.05 -20.37
C GLU A 226 -20.50 3.53 -20.50
N GLN A 227 -21.60 3.07 -21.10
CA GLN A 227 -21.84 1.65 -21.37
C GLN A 227 -20.78 1.07 -22.32
N ALA A 228 -20.44 1.78 -23.40
CA ALA A 228 -19.38 1.38 -24.32
C ALA A 228 -18.00 1.36 -23.63
N GLY A 229 -17.73 2.35 -22.78
CA GLY A 229 -16.52 2.40 -21.97
C GLY A 229 -16.37 1.19 -21.04
N LEU A 230 -17.48 0.76 -20.42
CA LEU A 230 -17.52 -0.44 -19.58
C LEU A 230 -17.17 -1.71 -20.37
N GLU A 231 -17.78 -1.88 -21.54
CA GLU A 231 -17.45 -2.99 -22.45
C GLU A 231 -15.96 -3.00 -22.80
N PHE A 232 -15.42 -1.85 -23.22
CA PHE A 232 -14.01 -1.73 -23.62
C PHE A 232 -13.05 -1.99 -22.48
N LEU A 233 -13.36 -1.51 -21.28
CA LEU A 233 -12.53 -1.74 -20.09
C LEU A 233 -12.44 -3.23 -19.77
N PHE A 234 -13.58 -3.92 -19.63
CA PHE A 234 -13.60 -5.35 -19.32
C PHE A 234 -12.92 -6.17 -20.43
N ARG A 235 -13.20 -5.85 -21.70
CA ARG A 235 -12.63 -6.55 -22.84
C ARG A 235 -11.10 -6.38 -22.88
N GLY A 236 -10.63 -5.14 -22.75
CA GLY A 236 -9.21 -4.81 -22.79
C GLY A 236 -8.42 -5.48 -21.67
N VAL A 237 -8.94 -5.47 -20.44
CA VAL A 237 -8.27 -6.11 -19.30
C VAL A 237 -8.20 -7.63 -19.48
N LEU A 238 -9.29 -8.30 -19.90
CA LEU A 238 -9.25 -9.74 -20.14
C LEU A 238 -8.29 -10.12 -21.27
N GLN A 239 -8.24 -9.34 -22.35
CA GLN A 239 -7.32 -9.59 -23.45
C GLN A 239 -5.85 -9.38 -23.05
N LEU A 240 -5.57 -8.32 -22.29
CA LEU A 240 -4.21 -7.93 -21.92
C LEU A 240 -3.63 -8.78 -20.77
N HIS A 241 -4.43 -9.10 -19.75
CA HIS A 241 -3.92 -9.71 -18.52
C HIS A 241 -4.34 -11.16 -18.34
N ARG A 242 -5.60 -11.51 -18.62
CA ARG A 242 -6.10 -12.88 -18.42
C ARG A 242 -5.56 -13.85 -19.47
N ASN A 243 -5.46 -13.45 -20.73
CA ASN A 243 -4.95 -14.33 -21.79
C ASN A 243 -3.49 -14.77 -21.55
N PRO A 244 -2.54 -13.87 -21.19
CA PRO A 244 -1.19 -14.30 -20.85
C PRO A 244 -1.12 -15.33 -19.71
N HIS A 245 -1.91 -15.18 -18.63
CA HIS A 245 -1.97 -16.18 -17.55
C HIS A 245 -2.47 -17.55 -18.01
N ALA A 246 -3.22 -17.61 -19.10
CA ALA A 246 -3.70 -18.88 -19.67
C ALA A 246 -2.68 -19.55 -20.60
N HIS A 247 -1.60 -18.86 -20.96
CA HIS A 247 -0.67 -19.28 -22.01
C HIS A 247 0.80 -19.29 -21.60
N SER A 248 1.20 -18.64 -20.50
CA SER A 248 2.61 -18.56 -20.08
C SER A 248 2.76 -18.33 -18.58
N GLU A 249 3.86 -18.84 -18.01
CA GLU A 249 4.33 -18.41 -16.68
C GLU A 249 4.94 -17.00 -16.79
N LEU A 250 4.38 -16.05 -16.04
CA LEU A 250 4.79 -14.64 -16.10
C LEU A 250 5.62 -14.31 -14.87
N ASN A 251 6.89 -13.97 -15.07
CA ASN A 251 7.75 -13.46 -14.02
C ASN A 251 7.54 -11.94 -13.89
N ARG A 252 6.69 -11.51 -12.97
CA ARG A 252 6.34 -10.10 -12.74
C ARG A 252 6.96 -9.57 -11.47
N SER A 253 7.31 -8.29 -11.48
CA SER A 253 7.70 -7.59 -10.25
C SER A 253 6.51 -7.50 -9.27
N PRO A 254 6.76 -7.40 -7.95
CA PRO A 254 5.70 -7.20 -6.96
C PRO A 254 4.81 -5.98 -7.25
N VAL A 255 5.39 -4.89 -7.75
CA VAL A 255 4.66 -3.65 -8.12
C VAL A 255 3.69 -3.91 -9.28
N GLU A 256 4.15 -4.61 -10.34
CA GLU A 256 3.28 -4.96 -11.48
C GLU A 256 2.16 -5.91 -11.06
N ALA A 257 2.47 -6.89 -10.21
CA ALA A 257 1.47 -7.79 -9.67
C ALA A 257 0.39 -7.03 -8.88
N VAL A 258 0.80 -6.17 -7.93
CA VAL A 258 -0.13 -5.33 -7.14
C VAL A 258 -0.97 -4.45 -8.05
N SER A 259 -0.35 -3.82 -9.04
CA SER A 259 -1.04 -2.95 -10.01
C SER A 259 -2.12 -3.72 -10.78
N GLU A 260 -1.80 -4.92 -11.27
CA GLU A 260 -2.77 -5.77 -11.95
C GLU A 260 -3.89 -6.24 -11.03
N PHE A 261 -3.57 -6.60 -9.79
CA PHE A 261 -4.58 -6.99 -8.80
C PHE A 261 -5.53 -5.83 -8.50
N LEU A 262 -5.04 -4.59 -8.48
CA LEU A 262 -5.88 -3.40 -8.30
C LEU A 262 -6.80 -3.13 -9.50
N VAL A 263 -6.34 -3.42 -10.73
CA VAL A 263 -7.22 -3.38 -11.92
C VAL A 263 -8.31 -4.44 -11.81
N LEU A 264 -7.95 -5.69 -11.47
CA LEU A 264 -8.91 -6.76 -11.25
C LEU A 264 -9.92 -6.40 -10.13
N ASN A 265 -9.42 -5.85 -9.02
CA ASN A 265 -10.23 -5.36 -7.92
C ASN A 265 -11.25 -4.32 -8.38
N HIS A 266 -10.82 -3.36 -9.20
CA HIS A 266 -11.71 -2.35 -9.75
C HIS A 266 -12.83 -2.97 -10.59
N LEU A 267 -12.54 -3.97 -11.43
CA LEU A 267 -13.57 -4.69 -12.19
C LEU A 267 -14.59 -5.39 -11.27
N PHE A 268 -14.14 -6.02 -10.17
CA PHE A 268 -15.05 -6.61 -9.19
C PHE A 268 -15.99 -5.58 -8.56
N ARG A 269 -15.46 -4.40 -8.20
CA ARG A 269 -16.27 -3.31 -7.64
C ARG A 269 -17.27 -2.76 -8.65
N LEU A 270 -16.91 -2.68 -9.93
CA LEU A 270 -17.86 -2.33 -10.98
C LEU A 270 -18.98 -3.38 -11.06
N LEU A 271 -18.67 -4.68 -10.97
CA LEU A 271 -19.69 -5.74 -10.92
C LEU A 271 -20.55 -5.76 -9.66
N ASP A 272 -20.13 -5.11 -8.56
CA ASP A 272 -20.98 -4.89 -7.38
C ASP A 272 -22.02 -3.78 -7.64
N ALA A 273 -21.77 -2.91 -8.62
CA ALA A 273 -22.59 -1.75 -8.96
C ALA A 273 -23.38 -1.91 -10.27
N VAL A 274 -23.50 -3.13 -10.81
CA VAL A 274 -24.32 -3.41 -12.00
C VAL A 274 -25.68 -4.00 -11.62
N GLU A 275 -26.67 -3.67 -12.43
CA GLU A 275 -28.00 -4.24 -12.42
C GLU A 275 -28.24 -5.05 -13.70
N VAL A 276 -29.07 -6.09 -13.59
CA VAL A 276 -29.56 -6.80 -14.76
C VAL A 276 -30.50 -5.87 -15.51
N ALA A 277 -30.21 -5.63 -16.79
CA ALA A 277 -31.07 -4.81 -17.63
C ALA A 277 -32.45 -5.49 -17.70
N ASN A 278 -33.50 -4.78 -17.28
CA ASN A 278 -34.87 -5.27 -17.36
C ASN A 278 -35.25 -5.53 -18.83
N GLY A 279 -35.14 -6.79 -19.24
CA GLY A 279 -35.37 -7.23 -20.62
C GLY A 279 -35.13 -8.73 -20.77
N LYS A 280 -36.11 -9.53 -20.34
CA LYS A 280 -36.20 -11.00 -20.44
C LYS A 280 -35.20 -11.79 -19.57
N ALA A 281 -35.55 -11.94 -18.28
CA ALA A 281 -35.36 -13.25 -17.66
C ALA A 281 -36.04 -14.30 -18.56
N GLY A 282 -35.32 -15.36 -18.90
CA GLY A 282 -35.72 -16.32 -19.94
C GLY A 282 -37.18 -16.78 -19.79
N LYS A 283 -37.95 -16.62 -20.87
CA LYS A 283 -39.21 -17.36 -21.02
C LYS A 283 -38.81 -18.81 -21.17
N ASP A 284 -39.26 -19.64 -20.24
CA ASP A 284 -39.08 -21.09 -20.28
C ASP A 284 -39.67 -21.62 -21.62
N PRO A 285 -38.99 -22.49 -22.38
CA PRO A 285 -39.49 -22.99 -23.67
C PRO A 285 -40.68 -23.97 -23.55
N SER A 286 -41.24 -24.11 -22.35
CA SER A 286 -42.29 -25.07 -22.01
C SER A 286 -43.72 -24.56 -22.26
N ASP A 287 -43.90 -23.30 -22.68
CA ASP A 287 -45.21 -22.63 -22.71
C ASP A 287 -45.69 -22.21 -24.11
N GLU A 288 -45.43 -23.06 -25.12
CA GLU A 288 -46.16 -23.04 -26.40
C GLU A 288 -46.84 -24.40 -26.61
N GLY A 289 -48.10 -24.51 -26.16
CA GLY A 289 -48.91 -25.69 -26.43
C GLY A 289 -50.28 -25.71 -25.77
N SER A 290 -51.24 -24.91 -26.24
CA SER A 290 -52.67 -25.29 -26.31
C SER A 290 -53.54 -24.19 -26.93
N GLY A 291 -53.40 -24.00 -28.24
CA GLY A 291 -54.42 -23.31 -29.05
C GLY A 291 -55.19 -24.31 -29.89
N LEU A 292 -56.12 -25.06 -29.28
CA LEU A 292 -57.09 -25.87 -30.01
C LEU A 292 -58.29 -24.98 -30.36
N GLY A 293 -58.38 -24.61 -31.65
CA GLY A 293 -59.54 -23.96 -32.22
C GLY A 293 -60.74 -24.89 -32.30
N THR A 294 -61.91 -24.36 -31.96
CA THR A 294 -63.21 -24.86 -32.39
C THR A 294 -63.96 -23.69 -33.02
N GLY A 295 -64.41 -23.89 -34.26
CA GLY A 295 -65.06 -22.92 -35.12
C GLY A 295 -65.06 -23.44 -36.54
#